data_AF-A0A956SHV7-F1
#
_entry.id   AF-A0A956SHV7-F1
#
_cell.length_a   1.000
_cell.length_b   1.000
_cell.length_c   1.000
_cell.angle_alpha   90.00
_cell.angle_beta   90.00
_cell.angle_gamma   90.00
#
_symmetry.space_group_name_H-M   'P 1'
#
loop_
_entity.id
_entity.type
_entity.pdbx_description
1 polymer ?
#
loop_
_entity_poly.entity_id
_entity_poly.type
_entity_poly.pdbx_seq_one_letter_code
_entity_poly.pdbx_strand_id
1 'polypeptide(L)'
;MKLVTLFKNNIHILTTSLCLLFILIGILLLQIDLEPFAAPAFILAFLIGGYLSAKDGLSELIFDKHLSVDVLMILAAIGSGIIGYWMEGALLIFIFSLSNTLEELAMEKSRNAIASLMNMTPPTARKIEENGDITVLETADIHIGDFLQVRKGDTVPLDGRLMSNQSIFDESMITGEPLPAEKLMGATVIGGTINQGPTVTVQVTAEKGDALFDKIVQMVENAQESKSKTATFIENMEDTYVKVVLVAVPIFILFVHFALGWDWLNSFYRGMILLTIASPCALVASSSPATLSAISRAARKGMIIKGGDIADNIANLEAIVFDKTGTLTIGKPEVVGATYLGDENLINEIVQAVEKQSSHPIAQALQNYTVDSSSIVLQNLKDLTGKGLEAEYEGNRWKIGKS
;
A
#
# COMPACT_ATOMS: atom_id res chain seq x y z
N MET A 1 18.02 25.11 -4.74
CA MET A 1 17.27 23.87 -5.05
C MET A 1 16.64 23.22 -3.83
N LYS A 2 17.36 23.04 -2.70
CA LYS A 2 16.80 22.45 -1.45
C LYS A 2 15.66 23.22 -0.78
N LEU A 3 15.62 24.57 -0.87
CA LEU A 3 14.50 25.35 -0.31
C LEU A 3 13.21 25.15 -1.12
N VAL A 4 13.30 25.10 -2.44
CA VAL A 4 12.13 24.96 -3.33
C VAL A 4 11.47 23.59 -3.18
N THR A 5 12.25 22.53 -2.96
CA THR A 5 11.72 21.18 -2.66
C THR A 5 11.10 21.09 -1.26
N LEU A 6 11.64 21.82 -0.27
CA LEU A 6 11.04 21.94 1.07
C LEU A 6 9.70 22.68 1.05
N PHE A 7 9.57 23.70 0.19
CA PHE A 7 8.32 24.44 -0.02
C PHE A 7 7.26 23.61 -0.75
N LYS A 8 7.67 22.71 -1.67
CA LYS A 8 6.73 21.90 -2.46
C LYS A 8 6.08 20.78 -1.64
N ASN A 9 6.80 20.21 -0.67
CA ASN A 9 6.27 19.15 0.19
C ASN A 9 5.47 19.67 1.41
N ASN A 10 5.61 20.95 1.79
CA ASN A 10 5.00 21.50 3.01
C ASN A 10 4.07 22.70 2.75
N ILE A 11 3.47 22.81 1.56
CA ILE A 11 2.69 23.99 1.17
C ILE A 11 1.48 24.24 2.09
N HIS A 12 0.83 23.18 2.58
CA HIS A 12 -0.30 23.26 3.51
C HIS A 12 0.13 23.74 4.91
N ILE A 13 1.26 23.25 5.41
CA ILE A 13 1.83 23.72 6.69
C ILE A 13 2.19 25.20 6.60
N LEU A 14 2.80 25.61 5.49
CA LEU A 14 3.22 27.00 5.28
C LEU A 14 2.02 27.94 5.20
N THR A 15 1.01 27.61 4.39
CA THR A 15 -0.20 28.44 4.21
C THR A 15 -0.99 28.56 5.50
N THR A 16 -1.16 27.47 6.25
CA THR A 16 -1.79 27.49 7.58
C THR A 16 -1.00 28.34 8.58
N SER A 17 0.33 28.22 8.60
CA SER A 17 1.19 29.00 9.51
C SER A 17 1.16 30.50 9.18
N LEU A 18 1.17 30.85 7.89
CA LEU A 18 1.03 32.24 7.45
C LEU A 18 -0.36 32.79 7.76
N CYS A 19 -1.42 32.00 7.57
CA CYS A 19 -2.78 32.36 7.94
C CYS A 19 -2.86 32.72 9.44
N LEU A 20 -2.33 31.86 10.31
CA LEU A 20 -2.26 32.12 11.75
C LEU A 20 -1.47 33.40 12.07
N LEU A 21 -0.32 33.60 11.43
CA LEU A 21 0.51 34.79 11.63
C LEU A 21 -0.27 36.08 11.32
N PHE A 22 -0.97 36.13 10.19
CA PHE A 22 -1.77 37.30 9.81
C PHE A 22 -2.98 37.52 10.73
N ILE A 23 -3.60 36.45 11.25
CA ILE A 23 -4.66 36.56 12.27
C ILE A 23 -4.09 37.17 13.56
N LEU A 24 -2.96 36.69 14.04
CA LEU A 24 -2.30 37.22 15.25
C LEU A 24 -1.90 38.69 15.07
N ILE A 25 -1.38 39.06 13.90
CA ILE A 25 -1.09 40.46 13.55
C ILE A 25 -2.37 41.30 13.55
N GLY A 26 -3.46 40.81 12.95
CA GLY A 26 -4.75 41.49 12.95
C GLY A 26 -5.30 41.72 14.35
N ILE A 27 -5.25 40.71 15.22
CA ILE A 27 -5.66 40.83 16.63
C ILE A 27 -4.77 41.82 17.39
N LEU A 28 -3.46 41.79 17.18
CA LEU A 28 -2.53 42.74 17.80
C LEU A 28 -2.80 44.18 17.35
N LEU A 29 -3.09 44.39 16.06
CA LEU A 29 -3.43 45.71 15.52
C LEU A 29 -4.75 46.25 16.10
N LEU A 30 -5.73 45.39 16.35
CA LEU A 30 -6.95 45.77 17.08
C LEU A 30 -6.65 46.17 18.53
N GLN A 31 -5.70 45.51 19.21
CA GLN A 31 -5.33 45.85 20.59
C GLN A 31 -4.57 47.17 20.72
N ILE A 32 -3.90 47.62 19.66
CA ILE A 32 -3.13 48.87 19.62
C ILE A 32 -3.95 50.01 18.97
N ASP A 33 -5.28 49.85 18.86
CA ASP A 33 -6.22 50.81 18.24
C ASP A 33 -5.87 51.19 16.78
N LEU A 34 -5.18 50.31 16.05
CA LEU A 34 -4.83 50.47 14.63
C LEU A 34 -5.84 49.72 13.74
N GLU A 35 -7.13 49.96 13.96
CA GLU A 35 -8.24 49.33 13.22
C GLU A 35 -8.10 49.36 11.69
N PRO A 36 -7.64 50.46 11.05
CA PRO A 36 -7.52 50.51 9.58
C PRO A 36 -6.54 49.48 9.01
N PHE A 37 -5.56 49.04 9.79
CA PHE A 37 -4.57 48.05 9.39
C PHE A 37 -4.96 46.62 9.77
N ALA A 38 -5.90 46.44 10.70
CA ALA A 38 -6.37 45.12 11.12
C ALA A 38 -7.18 44.42 10.02
N ALA A 39 -8.09 45.12 9.33
CA ALA A 39 -8.91 44.51 8.28
C ALA A 39 -8.07 43.98 7.10
N PRO A 40 -7.07 44.71 6.57
CA PRO A 40 -6.13 44.17 5.57
C PRO A 40 -5.38 42.93 6.04
N ALA A 41 -4.98 42.86 7.31
CA ALA A 41 -4.30 41.69 7.87
C ALA A 41 -5.23 40.45 7.86
N PHE A 42 -6.49 40.60 8.26
CA PHE A 42 -7.47 39.51 8.19
C PHE A 42 -7.80 39.11 6.75
N ILE A 43 -7.87 40.06 5.82
CA ILE A 43 -8.08 39.78 4.40
C ILE A 43 -6.89 38.98 3.82
N LEU A 44 -5.66 39.31 4.21
CA LEU A 44 -4.48 38.53 3.81
C LEU A 44 -4.51 37.11 4.39
N ALA A 45 -4.92 36.95 5.66
CA ALA A 45 -5.13 35.63 6.25
C ALA A 45 -6.18 34.81 5.47
N PHE A 46 -7.27 35.46 5.07
CA PHE A 46 -8.33 34.91 4.23
C PHE A 46 -7.81 34.38 2.91
N LEU A 47 -7.06 35.20 2.18
CA LEU A 47 -6.57 34.86 0.86
C LEU A 47 -5.53 33.74 0.93
N ILE A 48 -4.64 33.78 1.91
CA ILE A 48 -3.56 32.78 2.02
C ILE A 48 -4.09 31.43 2.53
N GLY A 49 -4.89 31.44 3.59
CA GLY A 49 -5.44 30.20 4.17
C GLY A 49 -6.54 29.59 3.31
N GLY A 50 -7.34 30.42 2.65
CA GLY A 50 -8.46 29.98 1.82
C GLY A 50 -8.08 29.62 0.38
N TYR A 51 -6.87 29.95 -0.10
CA TYR A 51 -6.49 29.75 -1.50
C TYR A 51 -6.58 28.30 -1.96
N LEU A 52 -6.10 27.35 -1.13
CA LEU A 52 -6.08 25.93 -1.49
C LEU A 52 -7.49 25.37 -1.54
N SER A 53 -8.27 25.53 -0.46
CA SER A 53 -9.69 25.14 -0.42
C SER A 53 -10.52 25.81 -1.52
N ALA A 54 -10.25 27.08 -1.85
CA ALA A 54 -10.93 27.79 -2.93
C ALA A 54 -10.59 27.22 -4.31
N LYS A 55 -9.35 26.83 -4.52
CA LYS A 55 -8.92 26.19 -5.75
C LYS A 55 -9.56 24.79 -5.89
N ASP A 56 -9.54 24.00 -4.82
CA ASP A 56 -10.01 22.62 -4.83
C ASP A 56 -11.55 22.59 -4.97
N GLY A 57 -12.28 23.33 -4.13
CA GLY A 57 -13.74 23.43 -4.22
C GLY A 57 -14.24 24.03 -5.55
N LEU A 58 -13.50 24.98 -6.16
CA LEU A 58 -13.87 25.51 -7.47
C LEU A 58 -13.58 24.50 -8.59
N SER A 59 -12.51 23.72 -8.47
CA SER A 59 -12.19 22.65 -9.42
C SER A 59 -13.27 21.57 -9.40
N GLU A 60 -13.64 21.06 -8.23
CA GLU A 60 -14.68 20.03 -8.07
C GLU A 60 -16.05 20.53 -8.57
N LEU A 61 -16.39 21.78 -8.28
CA LEU A 61 -17.64 22.38 -8.75
C LEU A 61 -17.72 22.46 -10.29
N ILE A 62 -16.61 22.82 -10.95
CA ILE A 62 -16.58 23.04 -12.39
C ILE A 62 -16.42 21.73 -13.17
N PHE A 63 -15.47 20.89 -12.75
CA PHE A 63 -15.11 19.68 -13.49
C PHE A 63 -16.01 18.49 -13.11
N ASP A 64 -16.25 18.30 -11.81
CA ASP A 64 -16.94 17.11 -11.30
C ASP A 64 -18.43 17.38 -11.02
N LYS A 65 -18.86 18.65 -11.06
CA LYS A 65 -20.22 19.11 -10.70
C LYS A 65 -20.65 18.63 -9.31
N HIS A 66 -19.67 18.48 -8.43
CA HIS A 66 -19.84 18.05 -7.05
C HIS A 66 -19.75 19.28 -6.13
N LEU A 67 -20.66 19.37 -5.17
CA LEU A 67 -20.66 20.44 -4.17
C LEU A 67 -20.01 19.94 -2.89
N SER A 68 -18.75 20.31 -2.70
CA SER A 68 -17.98 19.93 -1.52
C SER A 68 -18.15 20.89 -0.35
N VAL A 69 -17.74 20.42 0.83
CA VAL A 69 -17.72 21.23 2.06
C VAL A 69 -16.90 22.52 1.90
N ASP A 70 -15.86 22.51 1.06
CA ASP A 70 -15.03 23.69 0.77
C ASP A 70 -15.86 24.86 0.20
N VAL A 71 -16.87 24.57 -0.63
CA VAL A 71 -17.77 25.60 -1.17
C VAL A 71 -18.57 26.26 -0.06
N LEU A 72 -19.10 25.47 0.87
CA LEU A 72 -19.86 25.96 2.03
C LEU A 72 -19.02 26.92 2.86
N MET A 73 -17.75 26.57 3.02
CA MET A 73 -16.75 27.31 3.77
C MET A 73 -16.36 28.64 3.14
N ILE A 74 -16.10 28.65 1.85
CA ILE A 74 -15.80 29.88 1.11
C ILE A 74 -16.98 30.83 1.19
N LEU A 75 -18.21 30.32 1.03
CA LEU A 75 -19.43 31.12 1.16
C LEU A 75 -19.61 31.66 2.59
N ALA A 76 -19.34 30.83 3.61
CA ALA A 76 -19.36 31.23 5.02
C ALA A 76 -18.40 32.40 5.29
N ALA A 77 -17.17 32.24 4.83
CA ALA A 77 -16.10 33.20 5.01
C ALA A 77 -16.42 34.50 4.25
N ILE A 78 -16.77 34.44 2.96
CA ILE A 78 -17.14 35.62 2.16
C ILE A 78 -18.34 36.33 2.77
N GLY A 79 -19.37 35.59 3.18
CA GLY A 79 -20.54 36.17 3.84
C GLY A 79 -20.17 36.92 5.11
N SER A 80 -19.33 36.34 5.97
CA SER A 80 -18.79 37.01 7.16
C SER A 80 -18.00 38.28 6.82
N GLY A 81 -17.22 38.27 5.73
CA GLY A 81 -16.50 39.44 5.25
C GLY A 81 -17.42 40.57 4.78
N ILE A 82 -18.52 40.24 4.08
CA ILE A 82 -19.50 41.22 3.58
C ILE A 82 -20.15 42.02 4.72
N ILE A 83 -20.41 41.38 5.86
CA ILE A 83 -20.98 42.03 7.05
C ILE A 83 -19.94 42.68 7.97
N GLY A 84 -18.65 42.68 7.57
CA GLY A 84 -17.56 43.33 8.31
C GLY A 84 -16.91 42.46 9.39
N TYR A 85 -17.33 41.22 9.55
CA TYR A 85 -16.79 40.26 10.52
C TYR A 85 -15.57 39.51 9.93
N TRP A 86 -14.53 40.27 9.58
CA TRP A 86 -13.31 39.75 8.95
C TRP A 86 -12.54 38.78 9.86
N MET A 87 -12.49 39.06 11.16
CA MET A 87 -11.81 38.21 12.13
C MET A 87 -12.47 36.82 12.23
N GLU A 88 -13.80 36.76 12.31
CA GLU A 88 -14.54 35.49 12.41
C GLU A 88 -14.34 34.63 11.16
N GLY A 89 -14.43 35.25 9.98
CA GLY A 89 -14.18 34.56 8.72
C GLY A 89 -12.73 34.07 8.59
N ALA A 90 -11.75 34.86 9.06
CA ALA A 90 -10.34 34.47 9.02
C ALA A 90 -10.07 33.29 9.98
N LEU A 91 -10.65 33.31 11.17
CA LEU A 91 -10.55 32.22 12.15
C LEU A 91 -11.16 30.92 11.60
N LEU A 92 -12.31 31.05 10.93
CA LEU A 92 -13.00 29.95 10.27
C LEU A 92 -12.12 29.32 9.17
N ILE A 93 -11.53 30.13 8.28
CA ILE A 93 -10.58 29.66 7.27
C ILE A 93 -9.35 29.01 7.91
N PHE A 94 -8.83 29.57 9.00
CA PHE A 94 -7.67 29.00 9.70
C PHE A 94 -7.94 27.62 10.27
N ILE A 95 -9.07 27.42 10.97
CA ILE A 95 -9.44 26.11 11.55
C ILE A 95 -9.51 25.04 10.46
N PHE A 96 -10.02 25.39 9.28
CA PHE A 96 -10.11 24.48 8.14
C PHE A 96 -8.76 24.19 7.51
N SER A 97 -7.98 25.23 7.23
CA SER A 97 -6.61 25.09 6.73
C SER A 97 -5.79 24.18 7.66
N LEU A 98 -5.97 24.33 8.97
CA LEU A 98 -5.35 23.48 9.99
C LEU A 98 -5.85 22.03 9.92
N SER A 99 -7.17 21.80 9.79
CA SER A 99 -7.74 20.47 9.63
C SER A 99 -7.14 19.74 8.43
N ASN A 100 -7.13 20.37 7.25
CA ASN A 100 -6.58 19.79 6.03
C ASN A 100 -5.08 19.52 6.16
N THR A 101 -4.34 20.44 6.80
CA THR A 101 -2.91 20.24 7.08
C THR A 101 -2.68 19.03 7.99
N LEU A 102 -3.49 18.85 9.03
CA LEU A 102 -3.37 17.70 9.93
C LEU A 102 -3.70 16.38 9.22
N GLU A 103 -4.69 16.39 8.33
CA GLU A 103 -5.05 15.25 7.51
C GLU A 103 -3.89 14.86 6.58
N GLU A 104 -3.31 15.83 5.87
CA GLU A 104 -2.14 15.58 5.01
C GLU A 104 -0.94 15.07 5.79
N LEU A 105 -0.65 15.64 6.97
CA LEU A 105 0.43 15.15 7.83
C LEU A 105 0.19 13.70 8.26
N ALA A 106 -1.06 13.32 8.56
CA ALA A 106 -1.42 11.95 8.88
C ALA A 106 -1.23 11.03 7.66
N MET A 107 -1.62 11.49 6.47
CA MET A 107 -1.42 10.78 5.21
C MET A 107 0.07 10.59 4.89
N GLU A 108 0.85 11.66 4.94
CA GLU A 108 2.29 11.65 4.65
C GLU A 108 3.04 10.74 5.64
N LYS A 109 2.69 10.77 6.93
CA LYS A 109 3.29 9.88 7.92
C LYS A 109 3.05 8.41 7.59
N SER A 110 1.88 8.06 7.09
CA SER A 110 1.62 6.68 6.68
C SER A 110 2.29 6.31 5.36
N ARG A 111 2.31 7.23 4.38
CA ARG A 111 3.11 7.08 3.15
C ARG A 111 4.57 6.84 3.47
N ASN A 112 5.13 7.60 4.40
CA ASN A 112 6.52 7.45 4.85
C ASN A 112 6.76 6.15 5.62
N ALA A 113 5.80 5.68 6.41
CA ALA A 113 5.91 4.38 7.07
C ALA A 113 5.99 3.23 6.04
N ILE A 114 5.22 3.34 4.95
CA ILE A 114 5.28 2.41 3.83
C ILE A 114 6.59 2.61 3.04
N ALA A 115 6.99 3.84 2.75
CA ALA A 115 8.22 4.16 2.04
C ALA A 115 9.49 3.75 2.81
N SER A 116 9.42 3.74 4.14
CA SER A 116 10.50 3.21 4.97
C SER A 116 10.65 1.69 4.84
N LEU A 117 9.57 0.98 4.48
CA LEU A 117 9.69 -0.39 3.98
C LEU A 117 10.33 -0.35 2.58
N MET A 118 9.89 0.54 1.69
CA MET A 118 10.36 0.68 0.28
C MET A 118 11.88 0.90 0.11
N ASN A 119 12.57 1.50 1.10
CA ASN A 119 14.01 1.80 1.04
C ASN A 119 14.94 0.64 1.45
N MET A 120 14.43 -0.59 1.52
CA MET A 120 15.26 -1.74 1.88
C MET A 120 16.10 -2.28 0.73
N THR A 121 15.71 -2.04 -0.53
CA THR A 121 16.51 -2.44 -1.68
C THR A 121 17.62 -1.42 -1.95
N PRO A 122 18.91 -1.82 -1.96
CA PRO A 122 20.00 -0.89 -2.17
C PRO A 122 19.94 -0.23 -3.55
N PRO A 123 20.30 1.06 -3.67
CA PRO A 123 20.28 1.77 -4.95
C PRO A 123 21.36 1.28 -5.92
N THR A 124 22.39 0.61 -5.41
CA THR A 124 23.49 0.06 -6.19
C THR A 124 23.69 -1.42 -5.90
N ALA A 125 24.19 -2.14 -6.90
CA ALA A 125 24.50 -3.56 -6.84
C ALA A 125 25.94 -3.81 -7.30
N ARG A 126 26.58 -4.84 -6.75
CA ARG A 126 27.94 -5.26 -7.10
C ARG A 126 27.86 -6.39 -8.13
N LYS A 127 27.95 -6.06 -9.41
CA LYS A 127 27.96 -7.03 -10.50
C LYS A 127 29.34 -7.68 -10.62
N ILE A 128 29.35 -9.00 -10.78
CA ILE A 128 30.53 -9.79 -11.12
C ILE A 128 30.56 -9.87 -12.64
N GLU A 129 31.59 -9.29 -13.24
CA GLU A 129 31.82 -9.31 -14.68
C GLU A 129 32.35 -10.68 -15.15
N GLU A 130 32.28 -10.96 -16.45
CA GLU A 130 32.78 -12.22 -17.03
C GLU A 130 34.29 -12.45 -16.76
N ASN A 131 35.06 -11.38 -16.59
CA ASN A 131 36.48 -11.44 -16.27
C ASN A 131 36.77 -11.68 -14.77
N GLY A 132 35.73 -11.73 -13.92
CA GLY A 132 35.82 -11.89 -12.48
C GLY A 132 35.98 -10.59 -11.69
N ASP A 133 36.07 -9.43 -12.35
CA ASP A 133 36.09 -8.13 -11.68
C ASP A 133 34.71 -7.75 -11.14
N ILE A 134 34.70 -6.81 -10.18
CA ILE A 134 33.47 -6.35 -9.53
C ILE A 134 33.20 -4.90 -9.93
N THR A 135 32.11 -4.68 -10.66
CA THR A 135 31.61 -3.34 -11.00
C THR A 135 30.45 -2.97 -10.10
N VAL A 136 30.39 -1.72 -9.65
CA VAL A 136 29.22 -1.18 -8.92
C VAL A 136 28.36 -0.44 -9.92
N LEU A 137 27.13 -0.93 -10.11
CA LEU A 137 26.13 -0.35 -11.01
C LEU A 137 24.89 0.06 -10.22
N GLU A 138 24.05 0.93 -10.79
CA GLU A 138 22.73 1.15 -10.24
C GLU A 138 21.91 -0.14 -10.35
N THR A 139 21.11 -0.45 -9.33
CA THR A 139 20.27 -1.65 -9.33
C THR A 139 19.27 -1.66 -10.49
N ALA A 140 18.98 -0.49 -11.08
CA ALA A 140 18.15 -0.36 -12.28
C ALA A 140 18.82 -0.88 -13.57
N ASP A 141 20.15 -0.90 -13.61
CA ASP A 141 20.93 -1.30 -14.79
C ASP A 141 21.34 -2.79 -14.75
N ILE A 142 20.83 -3.54 -13.78
CA ILE A 142 21.10 -4.97 -13.62
C ILE A 142 20.04 -5.78 -14.38
N HIS A 143 20.49 -6.77 -15.15
CA HIS A 143 19.62 -7.60 -15.98
C HIS A 143 19.50 -9.04 -15.47
N ILE A 144 18.44 -9.74 -15.89
CA ILE A 144 18.26 -11.16 -15.61
C ILE A 144 19.46 -11.96 -16.13
N GLY A 145 19.96 -12.87 -15.30
CA GLY A 145 21.13 -13.70 -15.60
C GLY A 145 22.46 -13.12 -15.10
N ASP A 146 22.50 -11.84 -14.72
CA ASP A 146 23.69 -11.23 -14.12
C ASP A 146 24.03 -11.88 -12.76
N PHE A 147 25.33 -11.92 -12.43
CA PHE A 147 25.81 -12.42 -11.15
C PHE A 147 26.15 -11.26 -10.22
N LEU A 148 25.56 -11.26 -9.03
CA LEU A 148 25.76 -10.24 -8.02
C LEU A 148 26.56 -10.80 -6.84
N GLN A 149 27.53 -10.03 -6.36
CA GLN A 149 28.20 -10.28 -5.09
C GLN A 149 27.41 -9.65 -3.94
N VAL A 150 26.98 -10.47 -2.98
CA VAL A 150 26.32 -10.01 -1.75
C VAL A 150 27.20 -10.38 -0.56
N ARG A 151 27.74 -9.38 0.15
CA ARG A 151 28.63 -9.62 1.30
C ARG A 151 27.81 -9.87 2.57
N LYS A 152 28.49 -10.32 3.61
CA LYS A 152 27.91 -10.39 4.94
C LYS A 152 27.45 -8.99 5.39
N GLY A 153 26.18 -8.88 5.79
CA GLY A 153 25.53 -7.65 6.21
C GLY A 153 24.95 -6.83 5.06
N ASP A 154 25.24 -7.17 3.80
CA ASP A 154 24.65 -6.48 2.66
C ASP A 154 23.23 -6.99 2.41
N THR A 155 22.37 -6.07 1.96
CA THR A 155 21.04 -6.41 1.46
C THR A 155 21.12 -6.95 0.04
N VAL A 156 20.33 -7.97 -0.26
CA VAL A 156 20.21 -8.54 -1.61
C VAL A 156 19.52 -7.52 -2.54
N PRO A 157 20.14 -7.08 -3.66
CA PRO A 157 19.57 -6.02 -4.50
C PRO A 157 18.35 -6.44 -5.32
N LEU A 158 18.29 -7.68 -5.82
CA LEU A 158 17.22 -8.17 -6.68
C LEU A 158 16.97 -9.66 -6.38
N ASP A 159 15.76 -10.14 -6.71
CA ASP A 159 15.43 -11.56 -6.59
C ASP A 159 16.35 -12.41 -7.47
N GLY A 160 16.83 -13.52 -6.92
CA GLY A 160 17.80 -14.35 -7.60
C GLY A 160 17.86 -15.79 -7.13
N ARG A 161 18.82 -16.54 -7.66
CA ARG A 161 19.20 -17.88 -7.23
C ARG A 161 20.58 -17.88 -6.61
N LEU A 162 20.72 -18.57 -5.49
CA LEU A 162 22.01 -18.72 -4.82
C LEU A 162 22.94 -19.60 -5.65
N MET A 163 24.10 -19.07 -6.03
CA MET A 163 25.13 -19.82 -6.76
C MET A 163 26.25 -20.33 -5.84
N SER A 164 26.30 -19.88 -4.60
CA SER A 164 27.20 -20.38 -3.57
C SER A 164 26.64 -21.63 -2.89
N ASN A 165 27.51 -22.46 -2.28
CA ASN A 165 27.11 -23.73 -1.66
C ASN A 165 26.01 -23.57 -0.60
N GLN A 166 26.17 -22.62 0.32
CA GLN A 166 25.20 -22.33 1.37
C GLN A 166 25.36 -20.90 1.93
N SER A 167 24.28 -20.32 2.43
CA SER A 167 24.30 -19.10 3.25
C SER A 167 23.07 -18.98 4.14
N ILE A 168 23.06 -17.95 4.99
CA ILE A 168 22.00 -17.62 5.92
C ILE A 168 21.47 -16.23 5.56
N PHE A 169 20.16 -16.11 5.35
CA PHE A 169 19.49 -14.87 5.01
C PHE A 169 18.47 -14.49 6.08
N ASP A 170 18.50 -13.23 6.51
CA ASP A 170 17.45 -12.66 7.34
C ASP A 170 16.30 -12.21 6.43
N GLU A 171 15.22 -12.99 6.46
CA GLU A 171 14.00 -12.73 5.71
C GLU A 171 12.89 -12.15 6.58
N SER A 172 13.19 -11.82 7.84
CA SER A 172 12.19 -11.43 8.85
C SER A 172 11.33 -10.23 8.44
N MET A 173 11.90 -9.31 7.67
CA MET A 173 11.21 -8.13 7.15
C MET A 173 10.20 -8.43 6.03
N ILE A 174 10.35 -9.57 5.34
CA ILE A 174 9.49 -9.98 4.23
C ILE A 174 8.54 -11.11 4.65
N THR A 175 9.07 -12.15 5.28
CA THR A 175 8.29 -13.34 5.68
C THR A 175 7.65 -13.17 7.06
N GLY A 176 8.16 -12.25 7.89
CA GLY A 176 7.74 -12.11 9.28
C GLY A 176 8.31 -13.16 10.23
N GLU A 177 9.11 -14.11 9.71
CA GLU A 177 9.73 -15.15 10.51
C GLU A 177 10.98 -14.61 11.21
N PRO A 178 11.09 -14.70 12.56
CA PRO A 178 12.19 -14.08 13.30
C PRO A 178 13.53 -14.82 13.17
N LEU A 179 13.51 -16.07 12.70
CA LEU A 179 14.72 -16.88 12.53
C LEU A 179 15.25 -16.73 11.09
N PRO A 180 16.55 -16.48 10.91
CA PRO A 180 17.16 -16.46 9.58
C PRO A 180 16.98 -17.79 8.84
N ALA A 181 16.73 -17.71 7.54
CA ALA A 181 16.55 -18.86 6.66
C ALA A 181 17.90 -19.37 6.13
N GLU A 182 18.18 -20.65 6.33
CA GLU A 182 19.31 -21.34 5.70
C GLU A 182 18.97 -21.68 4.24
N LYS A 183 19.86 -21.31 3.31
CA LYS A 183 19.69 -21.54 1.88
C LYS A 183 20.89 -22.26 1.29
N LEU A 184 20.61 -23.29 0.51
CA LEU A 184 21.60 -24.06 -0.25
C LEU A 184 21.68 -23.57 -1.70
N MET A 185 22.73 -23.98 -2.42
CA MET A 185 22.90 -23.69 -3.84
C MET A 185 21.62 -24.02 -4.63
N GLY A 186 21.24 -23.11 -5.53
CA GLY A 186 20.03 -23.20 -6.34
C GLY A 186 18.75 -22.67 -5.66
N ALA A 187 18.78 -22.45 -4.33
CA ALA A 187 17.63 -21.87 -3.63
C ALA A 187 17.35 -20.44 -4.08
N THR A 188 16.07 -20.05 -4.07
CA THR A 188 15.61 -18.70 -4.36
C THR A 188 15.99 -17.74 -3.24
N VAL A 189 16.59 -16.61 -3.57
CA VAL A 189 16.96 -15.53 -2.66
C VAL A 189 16.09 -14.32 -2.99
N ILE A 190 15.49 -13.71 -1.97
CA ILE A 190 14.55 -12.62 -2.13
C ILE A 190 15.30 -11.28 -2.01
N GLY A 191 15.06 -10.37 -2.95
CA GLY A 191 15.55 -8.99 -2.89
C GLY A 191 15.02 -8.27 -1.65
N GLY A 192 15.86 -7.47 -1.00
CA GLY A 192 15.55 -6.80 0.27
C GLY A 192 15.90 -7.61 1.53
N THR A 193 16.27 -8.89 1.41
CA THR A 193 16.75 -9.70 2.55
C THR A 193 18.21 -9.42 2.86
N ILE A 194 18.62 -9.61 4.12
CA ILE A 194 20.00 -9.34 4.55
C ILE A 194 20.80 -10.64 4.60
N ASN A 195 21.94 -10.69 3.92
CA ASN A 195 22.84 -11.83 4.03
C ASN A 195 23.57 -11.82 5.39
N GLN A 196 23.27 -12.77 6.28
CA GLN A 196 23.99 -12.91 7.56
C GLN A 196 25.17 -13.90 7.49
N GLY A 197 25.24 -14.68 6.41
CA GLY A 197 26.28 -15.66 6.14
C GLY A 197 27.55 -15.08 5.49
N PRO A 198 28.40 -15.92 4.88
CA PRO A 198 29.59 -15.47 4.14
C PRO A 198 29.20 -14.71 2.86
N THR A 199 30.17 -14.08 2.20
CA THR A 199 29.96 -13.47 0.89
C THR A 199 29.49 -14.52 -0.12
N VAL A 200 28.42 -14.23 -0.83
CA VAL A 200 27.81 -15.14 -1.80
C VAL A 200 27.61 -14.51 -3.17
N THR A 201 27.46 -15.38 -4.16
CA THR A 201 27.08 -15.02 -5.52
C THR A 201 25.61 -15.36 -5.74
N VAL A 202 24.84 -14.40 -6.21
CA VAL A 202 23.42 -14.54 -6.54
C VAL A 202 23.23 -14.27 -8.03
N GLN A 203 22.62 -15.21 -8.75
CA GLN A 203 22.23 -15.00 -10.15
C GLN A 203 20.85 -14.34 -10.20
N VAL A 204 20.73 -13.20 -10.87
CA VAL A 204 19.49 -12.42 -10.93
C VAL A 204 18.42 -13.17 -11.73
N THR A 205 17.21 -13.21 -11.18
CA THR A 205 16.04 -13.87 -11.80
C THR A 205 14.87 -12.93 -12.08
N ALA A 206 14.89 -11.70 -11.55
CA ALA A 206 13.90 -10.68 -11.83
C ALA A 206 14.58 -9.30 -12.01
N GLU A 207 14.06 -8.49 -12.92
CA GLU A 207 14.51 -7.10 -13.10
C GLU A 207 13.90 -6.18 -12.03
N LYS A 208 14.46 -4.98 -11.90
CA LYS A 208 13.91 -3.93 -11.05
C LYS A 208 12.49 -3.56 -11.52
N GLY A 209 11.54 -3.53 -10.59
CA GLY A 209 10.11 -3.38 -10.86
C GLY A 209 9.34 -4.69 -10.88
N ASP A 210 10.03 -5.81 -11.13
CA ASP A 210 9.43 -7.15 -11.22
C ASP A 210 9.80 -8.08 -10.05
N ALA A 211 10.80 -7.69 -9.26
CA ALA A 211 11.14 -8.37 -8.01
C ALA A 211 9.94 -8.38 -7.05
N LEU A 212 9.87 -9.39 -6.17
CA LEU A 212 8.80 -9.57 -5.20
C LEU A 212 8.59 -8.30 -4.38
N PHE A 213 9.69 -7.70 -3.94
CA PHE A 213 9.64 -6.48 -3.14
C PHE A 213 9.06 -5.30 -3.94
N ASP A 214 9.50 -5.08 -5.18
CA ASP A 214 8.96 -4.02 -6.05
C ASP A 214 7.48 -4.21 -6.36
N LYS A 215 7.03 -5.46 -6.53
CA LYS A 215 5.61 -5.79 -6.67
C LYS A 215 4.82 -5.47 -5.41
N ILE A 216 5.38 -5.74 -4.23
CA ILE A 216 4.77 -5.33 -2.95
C ILE A 216 4.62 -3.81 -2.91
N VAL A 217 5.65 -3.06 -3.31
CA VAL A 217 5.62 -1.60 -3.38
C VAL A 217 4.50 -1.11 -4.30
N GLN A 218 4.48 -1.54 -5.56
CA GLN A 218 3.45 -1.15 -6.53
C GLN A 218 2.04 -1.50 -6.04
N MET A 219 1.86 -2.66 -5.41
CA MET A 219 0.56 -3.06 -4.85
C MET A 219 0.12 -2.14 -3.70
N VAL A 220 1.04 -1.67 -2.87
CA VAL A 220 0.72 -0.74 -1.79
C VAL A 220 0.46 0.67 -2.33
N GLU A 221 1.18 1.13 -3.35
CA GLU A 221 0.90 2.40 -4.04
C GLU A 221 -0.49 2.36 -4.70
N ASN A 222 -0.78 1.31 -5.47
CA ASN A 222 -2.10 1.12 -6.08
C ASN A 222 -3.22 1.03 -5.04
N ALA A 223 -2.96 0.43 -3.87
CA ALA A 223 -3.93 0.36 -2.79
C ALA A 223 -4.25 1.73 -2.18
N GLN A 224 -3.29 2.67 -2.18
CA GLN A 224 -3.50 4.04 -1.70
C GLN A 224 -4.30 4.89 -2.67
N GLU A 225 -4.15 4.67 -3.97
CA GLU A 225 -4.92 5.40 -4.99
C GLU A 225 -6.39 4.95 -5.05
N SER A 226 -6.68 3.74 -4.55
CA SER A 226 -8.06 3.24 -4.45
C SER A 226 -8.80 3.82 -3.24
N LYS A 227 -9.88 4.57 -3.48
CA LYS A 227 -10.79 5.02 -2.42
C LYS A 227 -11.52 3.83 -1.78
N SER A 228 -11.74 3.88 -0.47
CA SER A 228 -12.55 2.86 0.23
C SER A 228 -14.04 3.05 -0.05
N LYS A 229 -14.83 1.98 0.13
CA LYS A 229 -16.29 2.05 -0.03
C LYS A 229 -16.91 3.04 0.96
N THR A 230 -16.38 3.07 2.18
CA THR A 230 -16.81 4.02 3.22
C THR A 230 -16.50 5.45 2.82
N ALA A 231 -15.31 5.73 2.27
CA ALA A 231 -14.94 7.05 1.78
C ALA A 231 -15.87 7.51 0.64
N THR A 232 -16.11 6.65 -0.36
CA THR A 232 -17.04 6.95 -1.46
C THR A 232 -18.48 7.14 -0.99
N PHE A 233 -18.92 6.37 0.01
CA PHE A 233 -20.24 6.56 0.62
C PHE A 233 -20.36 7.93 1.31
N ILE A 234 -19.34 8.33 2.08
CA ILE A 234 -19.30 9.65 2.72
C ILE A 234 -19.30 10.77 1.66
N GLU A 235 -18.50 10.66 0.59
CA GLU A 235 -18.46 11.64 -0.51
C GLU A 235 -19.81 11.80 -1.22
N ASN A 236 -20.55 10.71 -1.42
CA ASN A 236 -21.88 10.75 -2.04
C ASN A 236 -22.93 11.35 -1.10
N MET A 237 -22.84 11.06 0.21
CA MET A 237 -23.69 11.70 1.21
C MET A 237 -23.37 13.19 1.34
N GLU A 238 -22.10 13.58 1.23
CA GLU A 238 -21.63 14.96 1.33
C GLU A 238 -22.27 15.85 0.26
N ASP A 239 -22.22 15.46 -1.02
CA ASP A 239 -22.81 16.26 -2.11
C ASP A 239 -24.30 16.54 -1.88
N THR A 240 -25.05 15.51 -1.48
CA THR A 240 -26.47 15.65 -1.18
C THR A 240 -26.69 16.55 0.05
N TYR A 241 -25.87 16.39 1.08
CA TYR A 241 -25.95 17.18 2.30
C TYR A 241 -25.65 18.66 2.05
N VAL A 242 -24.56 18.98 1.33
CA VAL A 242 -24.18 20.36 0.99
C VAL A 242 -25.27 21.04 0.16
N LYS A 243 -25.87 20.33 -0.81
CA LYS A 243 -27.03 20.82 -1.58
C LYS A 243 -28.21 21.19 -0.68
N VAL A 244 -28.54 20.33 0.30
CA VAL A 244 -29.62 20.60 1.26
C VAL A 244 -29.30 21.83 2.10
N VAL A 245 -28.08 21.96 2.62
CA VAL A 245 -27.68 23.12 3.44
C VAL A 245 -27.70 24.42 2.63
N LEU A 246 -27.19 24.42 1.40
CA LEU A 246 -27.18 25.60 0.52
C LEU A 246 -28.58 26.12 0.17
N VAL A 247 -29.59 25.25 0.18
CA VAL A 247 -30.99 25.65 0.00
C VAL A 247 -31.62 26.05 1.33
N ALA A 248 -31.35 25.29 2.40
CA ALA A 248 -31.94 25.50 3.72
C ALA A 248 -31.50 26.82 4.38
N VAL A 249 -30.23 27.23 4.24
CA VAL A 249 -29.71 28.44 4.88
C VAL A 249 -30.36 29.71 4.33
N PRO A 250 -30.45 29.95 3.01
CA PRO A 250 -31.20 31.09 2.47
C PRO A 250 -32.68 31.07 2.88
N ILE A 251 -33.33 29.90 2.86
CA ILE A 251 -34.72 29.76 3.33
C ILE A 251 -34.83 30.17 4.80
N PHE A 252 -33.89 29.73 5.65
CA PHE A 252 -33.83 30.11 7.05
C PHE A 252 -33.68 31.63 7.21
N ILE A 253 -32.74 32.26 6.49
CA ILE A 253 -32.52 33.72 6.54
C ILE A 253 -33.80 34.48 6.16
N LEU A 254 -34.45 34.09 5.07
CA LEU A 254 -35.69 34.72 4.61
C LEU A 254 -36.83 34.47 5.60
N PHE A 255 -36.94 33.26 6.14
CA PHE A 255 -37.97 32.90 7.11
C PHE A 255 -37.85 33.73 8.40
N VAL A 256 -36.66 33.81 9.00
CA VAL A 256 -36.49 34.58 10.25
C VAL A 256 -36.66 36.08 10.03
N HIS A 257 -36.29 36.59 8.86
CA HIS A 257 -36.51 38.00 8.52
C HIS A 257 -38.01 38.32 8.36
N PHE A 258 -38.73 37.57 7.52
CA PHE A 258 -40.12 37.88 7.18
C PHE A 258 -41.14 37.36 8.19
N ALA A 259 -40.91 36.22 8.82
CA ALA A 259 -41.87 35.62 9.75
C ALA A 259 -41.63 36.01 11.22
N LEU A 260 -40.37 36.16 11.64
CA LEU A 260 -40.02 36.52 13.02
C LEU A 260 -39.65 38.00 13.19
N GLY A 261 -39.53 38.76 12.08
CA GLY A 261 -39.27 40.19 12.10
C GLY A 261 -37.84 40.58 12.52
N TRP A 262 -36.87 39.68 12.37
CA TRP A 262 -35.46 40.00 12.66
C TRP A 262 -34.91 40.97 11.61
N ASP A 263 -33.98 41.84 12.00
CA ASP A 263 -33.29 42.70 11.04
C ASP A 263 -32.45 41.88 10.06
N TRP A 264 -32.21 42.45 8.88
CA TRP A 264 -31.47 41.78 7.80
C TRP A 264 -30.07 41.36 8.23
N LEU A 265 -29.36 42.24 8.96
CA LEU A 265 -27.99 42.00 9.38
C LEU A 265 -27.92 40.81 10.36
N ASN A 266 -28.77 40.77 11.37
CA ASN A 266 -28.85 39.66 12.32
C ASN A 266 -29.33 38.37 11.67
N SER A 267 -30.29 38.44 10.75
CA SER A 267 -30.78 37.28 10.00
C SER A 267 -29.66 36.66 9.17
N PHE A 268 -28.92 37.51 8.43
CA PHE A 268 -27.79 37.09 7.61
C PHE A 268 -26.64 36.56 8.47
N TYR A 269 -26.24 37.27 9.52
CA TYR A 269 -25.19 36.86 10.45
C TYR A 269 -25.47 35.47 11.04
N ARG A 270 -26.68 35.23 11.56
CA ARG A 270 -27.08 33.92 12.09
C ARG A 270 -27.18 32.85 10.99
N GLY A 271 -27.53 33.23 9.77
CA GLY A 271 -27.45 32.36 8.60
C GLY A 271 -26.02 31.92 8.29
N MET A 272 -25.04 32.83 8.35
CA MET A 272 -23.62 32.48 8.18
C MET A 272 -23.10 31.59 9.30
N ILE A 273 -23.55 31.80 10.54
CA ILE A 273 -23.27 30.90 11.67
C ILE A 273 -23.84 29.50 11.39
N LEU A 274 -25.09 29.42 10.92
CA LEU A 274 -25.71 28.14 10.58
C LEU A 274 -24.96 27.42 9.45
N LEU A 275 -24.55 28.18 8.42
CA LEU A 275 -23.75 27.67 7.30
C LEU A 275 -22.42 27.08 7.79
N THR A 276 -21.75 27.78 8.70
CA THR A 276 -20.52 27.34 9.35
C THR A 276 -20.70 26.05 10.14
N ILE A 277 -21.71 26.01 11.02
CA ILE A 277 -21.94 24.87 11.94
C ILE A 277 -22.41 23.63 11.18
N ALA A 278 -23.12 23.81 10.07
CA ALA A 278 -23.59 22.72 9.25
C ALA A 278 -22.44 21.94 8.56
N SER A 279 -21.20 22.42 8.58
CA SER A 279 -20.08 21.79 7.90
C SER A 279 -19.69 20.41 8.48
N PRO A 280 -19.77 19.29 7.74
CA PRO A 280 -19.57 17.93 8.27
C PRO A 280 -18.10 17.48 8.28
N CYS A 281 -17.15 18.39 8.49
CA CYS A 281 -15.71 18.18 8.21
C CYS A 281 -15.10 17.01 8.96
N ALA A 282 -15.45 16.87 10.24
CA ALA A 282 -14.94 15.79 11.06
C ALA A 282 -15.37 14.41 10.55
N LEU A 283 -16.55 14.31 9.93
CA LEU A 283 -17.03 13.07 9.34
C LEU A 283 -16.21 12.71 8.11
N VAL A 284 -16.02 13.66 7.19
CA VAL A 284 -15.27 13.47 5.94
C VAL A 284 -13.81 13.10 6.24
N ALA A 285 -13.15 13.88 7.10
CA ALA A 285 -11.74 13.69 7.45
C ALA A 285 -11.46 12.43 8.31
N SER A 286 -12.48 11.75 8.82
CA SER A 286 -12.28 10.58 9.70
C SER A 286 -11.86 9.30 8.97
N SER A 287 -12.23 9.15 7.70
CA SER A 287 -12.15 7.87 6.99
C SER A 287 -10.74 7.55 6.44
N SER A 288 -10.09 8.53 5.80
CA SER A 288 -8.78 8.35 5.15
C SER A 288 -7.67 8.00 6.15
N PRO A 289 -7.48 8.74 7.28
CA PRO A 289 -6.43 8.41 8.24
C PRO A 289 -6.63 7.06 8.91
N ALA A 290 -7.89 6.66 9.16
CA ALA A 290 -8.24 5.38 9.77
C ALA A 290 -7.89 4.20 8.85
N THR A 291 -8.34 4.26 7.59
CA THR A 291 -8.09 3.23 6.57
C THR A 291 -6.59 3.08 6.33
N LEU A 292 -5.90 4.20 6.16
CA LEU A 292 -4.48 4.23 5.88
C LEU A 292 -3.64 3.73 7.08
N SER A 293 -4.05 4.04 8.31
CA SER A 293 -3.44 3.47 9.54
C SER A 293 -3.64 1.95 9.63
N ALA A 294 -4.82 1.45 9.23
CA ALA A 294 -5.11 0.02 9.20
C ALA A 294 -4.21 -0.70 8.19
N ILE A 295 -4.10 -0.19 6.96
CA ILE A 295 -3.23 -0.73 5.90
C ILE A 295 -1.76 -0.73 6.36
N SER A 296 -1.28 0.39 6.92
CA SER A 296 0.09 0.50 7.43
C SER A 296 0.38 -0.51 8.55
N ARG A 297 -0.59 -0.76 9.43
CA ARG A 297 -0.45 -1.76 10.51
C ARG A 297 -0.50 -3.19 9.97
N ALA A 298 -1.32 -3.47 8.95
CA ALA A 298 -1.39 -4.76 8.28
C ALA A 298 -0.08 -5.10 7.56
N ALA A 299 0.49 -4.14 6.81
CA ALA A 299 1.75 -4.31 6.11
C ALA A 299 2.90 -4.65 7.07
N ARG A 300 2.99 -3.96 8.22
CA ARG A 300 3.98 -4.27 9.28
C ARG A 300 3.82 -5.64 9.93
N LYS A 301 2.69 -6.33 9.68
CA LYS A 301 2.40 -7.68 10.15
C LYS A 301 2.47 -8.71 9.03
N GLY A 302 3.05 -8.36 7.88
CA GLY A 302 3.18 -9.26 6.73
C GLY A 302 1.88 -9.49 5.98
N MET A 303 0.83 -8.71 6.25
CA MET A 303 -0.44 -8.77 5.52
C MET A 303 -0.49 -7.71 4.43
N ILE A 304 -0.75 -8.13 3.19
CA ILE A 304 -0.83 -7.23 2.05
C ILE A 304 -2.30 -6.98 1.72
N ILE A 305 -2.76 -5.74 1.88
CA ILE A 305 -4.11 -5.29 1.53
C ILE A 305 -4.02 -4.48 0.24
N LYS A 306 -4.60 -5.01 -0.86
CA LYS A 306 -4.52 -4.43 -2.21
C LYS A 306 -5.67 -3.44 -2.51
N GLY A 307 -6.01 -2.57 -1.56
CA GLY A 307 -7.02 -1.54 -1.75
C GLY A 307 -7.73 -1.08 -0.48
N GLY A 308 -8.19 0.17 -0.45
CA GLY A 308 -8.98 0.70 0.66
C GLY A 308 -10.35 0.03 0.80
N ASP A 309 -10.96 -0.37 -0.31
CA ASP A 309 -12.21 -1.14 -0.35
C ASP A 309 -12.04 -2.55 0.21
N ILE A 310 -10.86 -3.17 0.04
CA ILE A 310 -10.54 -4.48 0.62
C ILE A 310 -10.48 -4.40 2.14
N ALA A 311 -9.94 -3.32 2.71
CA ALA A 311 -9.93 -3.13 4.16
C ALA A 311 -11.37 -3.11 4.73
N ASP A 312 -12.29 -2.42 4.06
CA ASP A 312 -13.71 -2.39 4.44
C ASP A 312 -14.40 -3.76 4.23
N ASN A 313 -14.07 -4.47 3.16
CA ASN A 313 -14.64 -5.79 2.88
C ASN A 313 -14.22 -6.82 3.94
N ILE A 314 -12.97 -6.77 4.42
CA ILE A 314 -12.48 -7.65 5.49
C ILE A 314 -13.25 -7.40 6.79
N ALA A 315 -13.58 -6.15 7.11
CA ALA A 315 -14.35 -5.82 8.30
C ALA A 315 -15.79 -6.40 8.28
N ASN A 316 -16.35 -6.58 7.08
CA ASN A 316 -17.70 -7.11 6.87
C ASN A 316 -17.70 -8.59 6.44
N LEU A 317 -16.59 -9.31 6.64
CA LEU A 317 -16.44 -10.67 6.14
C LEU A 317 -17.16 -11.66 7.06
N GLU A 318 -18.13 -12.39 6.52
CA GLU A 318 -18.95 -13.34 7.29
C GLU A 318 -18.44 -14.79 7.20
N ALA A 319 -17.77 -15.15 6.11
CA ALA A 319 -17.30 -16.51 5.86
C ALA A 319 -15.96 -16.52 5.14
N ILE A 320 -15.05 -17.40 5.58
CA ILE A 320 -13.77 -17.66 4.92
C ILE A 320 -13.83 -19.06 4.32
N VAL A 321 -13.63 -19.16 3.01
CA VAL A 321 -13.49 -20.43 2.30
C VAL A 321 -12.03 -20.60 1.92
N PHE A 322 -11.39 -21.61 2.47
CA PHE A 322 -9.99 -21.92 2.18
C PHE A 322 -9.90 -22.91 1.02
N ASP A 323 -8.99 -22.66 0.09
CA ASP A 323 -8.49 -23.74 -0.74
C ASP A 323 -7.65 -24.69 0.14
N LYS A 324 -7.61 -25.98 -0.19
CA LYS A 324 -6.82 -26.92 0.59
C LYS A 324 -5.36 -26.87 0.18
N THR A 325 -5.09 -27.03 -1.11
CA THR A 325 -3.74 -27.27 -1.64
C THR A 325 -3.01 -25.94 -1.80
N GLY A 326 -1.86 -25.76 -1.15
CA GLY A 326 -1.09 -24.52 -1.22
C GLY A 326 -1.58 -23.40 -0.30
N THR A 327 -2.71 -23.59 0.41
CA THR A 327 -3.19 -22.67 1.46
C THR A 327 -3.19 -23.35 2.83
N LEU A 328 -3.95 -24.44 3.00
CA LEU A 328 -3.93 -25.24 4.24
C LEU A 328 -2.79 -26.27 4.24
N THR A 329 -2.32 -26.67 3.07
CA THR A 329 -1.21 -27.62 2.90
C THR A 329 -0.08 -27.00 2.10
N ILE A 330 1.13 -27.54 2.26
CA ILE A 330 2.35 -27.09 1.59
C ILE A 330 2.27 -27.31 0.05
N GLY A 331 1.32 -28.10 -0.44
CA GLY A 331 1.15 -28.38 -1.87
C GLY A 331 2.24 -29.29 -2.47
N LYS A 332 3.13 -29.84 -1.63
CA LYS A 332 4.16 -30.80 -2.02
C LYS A 332 3.80 -32.17 -1.42
N PRO A 333 3.44 -33.16 -2.26
CA PRO A 333 3.17 -34.50 -1.76
C PRO A 333 4.46 -35.15 -1.25
N GLU A 334 4.33 -35.95 -0.20
CA GLU A 334 5.42 -36.71 0.42
C GLU A 334 4.91 -38.12 0.75
N VAL A 335 5.79 -39.12 0.65
CA VAL A 335 5.47 -40.49 1.04
C VAL A 335 5.50 -40.58 2.56
N VAL A 336 4.32 -40.59 3.18
CA VAL A 336 4.17 -40.69 4.64
C VAL A 336 4.29 -42.12 5.17
N GLY A 337 4.18 -43.11 4.30
CA GLY A 337 4.31 -44.53 4.64
C GLY A 337 4.20 -45.41 3.40
N ALA A 338 4.97 -46.49 3.37
CA ALA A 338 4.93 -47.51 2.33
C ALA A 338 4.75 -48.90 2.96
N THR A 339 4.12 -49.81 2.22
CA THR A 339 3.99 -51.21 2.61
C THR A 339 4.32 -52.06 1.39
N TYR A 340 5.31 -52.93 1.53
CA TYR A 340 5.83 -53.76 0.44
C TYR A 340 5.26 -55.17 0.53
N LEU A 341 4.78 -55.67 -0.61
CA LEU A 341 4.38 -57.06 -0.78
C LEU A 341 5.37 -57.72 -1.74
N GLY A 342 6.59 -57.98 -1.27
CA GLY A 342 7.67 -58.53 -2.07
C GLY A 342 9.04 -58.01 -1.67
N ASP A 343 9.99 -58.06 -2.59
CA ASP A 343 11.32 -57.50 -2.42
C ASP A 343 11.28 -55.97 -2.52
N GLU A 344 11.50 -55.30 -1.38
CA GLU A 344 11.50 -53.85 -1.25
C GLU A 344 12.50 -53.17 -2.18
N ASN A 345 13.70 -53.73 -2.35
CA ASN A 345 14.73 -53.12 -3.17
C ASN A 345 14.33 -53.12 -4.64
N LEU A 346 13.86 -54.26 -5.15
CA LEU A 346 13.41 -54.39 -6.53
C LEU A 346 12.22 -53.46 -6.82
N ILE A 347 11.26 -53.38 -5.90
CA ILE A 347 10.09 -52.49 -6.05
C ILE A 347 10.55 -51.03 -6.12
N ASN A 348 11.45 -50.61 -5.23
CA ASN A 348 11.95 -49.25 -5.18
C ASN A 348 12.75 -48.87 -6.43
N GLU A 349 13.62 -49.76 -6.93
CA GLU A 349 14.37 -49.51 -8.17
C GLU A 349 13.44 -49.35 -9.38
N ILE A 350 12.38 -50.15 -9.47
CA ILE A 350 11.42 -50.07 -10.57
C ILE A 350 10.55 -48.81 -10.45
N VAL A 351 10.08 -48.47 -9.25
CA VAL A 351 9.35 -47.21 -9.01
C VAL A 351 10.20 -46.02 -9.40
N GLN A 352 11.47 -45.99 -8.99
CA GLN A 352 12.44 -44.95 -9.36
C GLN A 352 12.60 -44.85 -10.89
N ALA A 353 12.80 -45.98 -11.57
CA ALA A 353 13.02 -46.02 -13.02
C ALA A 353 11.79 -45.57 -13.81
N VAL A 354 10.58 -45.94 -13.36
CA VAL A 354 9.32 -45.58 -14.02
C VAL A 354 9.00 -44.11 -13.79
N GLU A 355 9.10 -43.64 -12.54
CA GLU A 355 8.70 -42.28 -12.17
C GLU A 355 9.71 -41.21 -12.63
N LYS A 356 10.98 -41.57 -12.89
CA LYS A 356 11.98 -40.65 -13.51
C LYS A 356 11.53 -40.00 -14.81
N GLN A 357 10.59 -40.62 -15.53
CA GLN A 357 10.06 -40.06 -16.79
C GLN A 357 8.81 -39.18 -16.61
N SER A 358 8.32 -39.03 -15.38
CA SER A 358 7.13 -38.25 -15.05
C SER A 358 7.47 -36.95 -14.32
N SER A 359 6.87 -35.85 -14.78
CA SER A 359 6.96 -34.54 -14.12
C SER A 359 5.88 -34.31 -13.06
N HIS A 360 5.04 -35.32 -12.80
CA HIS A 360 3.92 -35.18 -11.87
C HIS A 360 4.42 -35.04 -10.41
N PRO A 361 3.79 -34.22 -9.54
CA PRO A 361 4.24 -34.04 -8.15
C PRO A 361 4.34 -35.34 -7.35
N ILE A 362 3.44 -36.31 -7.59
CA ILE A 362 3.50 -37.64 -6.95
C ILE A 362 4.73 -38.43 -7.42
N ALA A 363 5.12 -38.31 -8.68
CA ALA A 363 6.31 -38.96 -9.21
C ALA A 363 7.57 -38.45 -8.50
N GLN A 364 7.65 -37.14 -8.27
CA GLN A 364 8.74 -36.53 -7.51
C GLN A 364 8.75 -36.99 -6.06
N ALA A 365 7.59 -37.12 -5.43
CA ALA A 365 7.47 -37.63 -4.07
C ALA A 365 7.98 -39.07 -3.95
N LEU A 366 7.62 -39.93 -4.92
CA LEU A 366 8.11 -41.31 -4.99
C LEU A 366 9.61 -41.35 -5.25
N GLN A 367 10.10 -40.55 -6.20
CA GLN A 367 11.53 -40.47 -6.52
C GLN A 367 12.41 -40.01 -5.36
N ASN A 368 11.90 -39.09 -4.53
CA ASN A 368 12.60 -38.63 -3.33
C ASN A 368 12.59 -39.69 -2.22
N TYR A 369 11.57 -40.56 -2.20
CA TYR A 369 11.42 -41.61 -1.21
C TYR A 369 12.25 -42.85 -1.55
N THR A 370 12.35 -43.20 -2.84
CA THR A 370 13.12 -44.35 -3.31
C THR A 370 14.58 -43.97 -3.61
N VAL A 371 15.54 -44.68 -3.00
CA VAL A 371 16.98 -44.41 -3.16
C VAL A 371 17.41 -44.74 -4.59
N ASP A 372 18.27 -43.90 -5.17
CA ASP A 372 18.84 -44.10 -6.50
C ASP A 372 19.85 -45.25 -6.47
N SER A 373 19.40 -46.48 -6.71
CA SER A 373 20.27 -47.62 -7.02
C SER A 373 20.02 -48.12 -8.43
N SER A 374 21.10 -48.54 -9.08
CA SER A 374 21.20 -49.32 -10.32
C SER A 374 20.26 -48.90 -11.46
N SER A 375 20.82 -48.42 -12.58
CA SER A 375 20.05 -48.05 -13.78
C SER A 375 19.32 -49.25 -14.41
N ILE A 376 18.11 -49.55 -13.90
CA ILE A 376 17.17 -50.46 -14.53
C ILE A 376 16.74 -49.88 -15.88
N VAL A 377 16.89 -50.66 -16.94
CA VAL A 377 16.41 -50.31 -18.27
C VAL A 377 15.01 -50.89 -18.45
N LEU A 378 14.02 -50.01 -18.45
CA LEU A 378 12.62 -50.37 -18.68
C LEU A 378 12.31 -50.51 -20.16
N GLN A 379 11.41 -51.43 -20.50
CA GLN A 379 10.86 -51.61 -21.84
C GLN A 379 9.39 -51.17 -21.87
N ASN A 380 8.90 -50.73 -23.03
CA ASN A 380 7.48 -50.46 -23.28
C ASN A 380 6.78 -49.54 -22.25
N LEU A 381 7.46 -48.46 -21.81
CA LEU A 381 6.85 -47.47 -20.91
C LEU A 381 5.66 -46.78 -21.59
N LYS A 382 4.50 -46.74 -20.90
CA LYS A 382 3.27 -46.10 -21.35
C LYS A 382 2.65 -45.28 -20.23
N ASP A 383 2.30 -44.04 -20.55
CA ASP A 383 1.44 -43.22 -19.71
C ASP A 383 -0.03 -43.54 -20.01
N LEU A 384 -0.74 -44.01 -18.99
CA LEU A 384 -2.17 -44.25 -18.99
C LEU A 384 -2.85 -43.05 -18.32
N THR A 385 -3.26 -42.07 -19.14
CA THR A 385 -3.87 -40.83 -18.66
C THR A 385 -4.97 -41.08 -17.63
N GLY A 386 -4.80 -40.53 -16.42
CA GLY A 386 -5.73 -40.66 -15.29
C GLY A 386 -5.68 -41.99 -14.53
N LYS A 387 -4.80 -42.93 -14.92
CA LYS A 387 -4.62 -44.24 -14.28
C LYS A 387 -3.19 -44.49 -13.79
N GLY A 388 -2.19 -43.82 -14.37
CA GLY A 388 -0.79 -43.90 -13.97
C GLY A 388 0.13 -44.37 -15.09
N LEU A 389 1.25 -45.00 -14.73
CA LEU A 389 2.29 -45.45 -15.64
C LEU A 389 2.34 -46.97 -15.71
N GLU A 390 2.80 -47.48 -16.85
CA GLU A 390 2.98 -48.90 -17.11
C GLU A 390 4.31 -49.16 -17.79
N ALA A 391 5.05 -50.19 -17.37
CA ALA A 391 6.33 -50.58 -17.95
C ALA A 391 6.52 -52.10 -17.94
N GLU A 392 7.48 -52.59 -18.71
CA GLU A 392 7.93 -53.98 -18.71
C GLU A 392 9.38 -54.09 -18.25
N TYR A 393 9.64 -55.02 -17.33
CA TYR A 393 10.97 -55.35 -16.83
C TYR A 393 11.09 -56.86 -16.62
N GLU A 394 12.14 -57.48 -17.16
CA GLU A 394 12.39 -58.94 -17.13
C GLU A 394 11.18 -59.81 -17.55
N GLY A 395 10.39 -59.35 -18.54
CA GLY A 395 9.21 -60.07 -19.03
C GLY A 395 7.96 -59.94 -18.13
N ASN A 396 8.05 -59.20 -17.01
CA ASN A 396 6.93 -58.88 -16.15
C ASN A 396 6.39 -57.47 -16.42
N ARG A 397 5.06 -57.32 -16.31
CA ARG A 397 4.36 -56.06 -16.52
C ARG A 397 4.15 -55.34 -15.18
N TRP A 398 4.72 -54.16 -15.05
CA TRP A 398 4.65 -53.29 -13.88
C TRP A 398 3.68 -52.14 -14.14
N LYS A 399 2.87 -51.80 -13.13
CA LYS A 399 1.92 -50.69 -13.17
C LYS A 399 2.06 -49.86 -11.91
N ILE A 400 2.16 -48.55 -12.06
CA ILE A 400 2.22 -47.58 -10.97
C ILE A 400 1.06 -46.62 -11.16
N GLY A 401 0.17 -46.55 -10.18
CA GLY A 401 -0.99 -45.68 -10.31
C GLY A 401 -2.12 -46.07 -9.37
N LYS A 402 -3.27 -45.48 -9.62
CA LYS A 402 -4.46 -45.77 -8.83
C LYS A 402 -5.01 -47.14 -9.26
N SER A 403 -5.30 -47.99 -8.27
CA SER A 403 -5.89 -49.33 -8.48
C SER A 403 -7.17 -49.30 -9.29
#